data_AF-A0A643C7P3-F1
#
_entry.id   AF-A0A643C7P3-F1
#
_cell.length_a   1.000
_cell.length_b   1.000
_cell.length_c   1.000
_cell.angle_alpha   90.00
_cell.angle_beta   90.00
_cell.angle_gamma   90.00
#
_symmetry.space_group_name_H-M   'P 1'
#
loop_
_entity.id
_entity.type
_entity.pdbx_description
1 polymer ?
#
loop_
_entity_poly.entity_id
_entity_poly.type
_entity_poly.pdbx_seq_one_letter_code
_entity_poly.pdbx_strand_id
1 'polypeptide(L)'
;MVLLGDEASIAGGGLTARYRAKQLHLHWSKVMDWGSEHSFDGDRFAMEIHIVHEKENGTSRNTNKNQDPKDEIAVLAFMVEVGLPSLRVRGAAS
;
A
#
# COMPACT_ATOMS: atom_id res chain seq x y z
N MET A 1 13.66 0.18 -3.56
CA MET A 1 12.84 1.41 -3.61
C MET A 1 12.87 1.93 -5.03
N VAL A 2 11.72 2.30 -5.57
CA VAL A 2 11.50 2.86 -6.90
C VAL A 2 10.89 4.25 -6.70
N LEU A 3 11.45 5.27 -7.34
CA LEU A 3 10.86 6.61 -7.35
C LEU A 3 9.75 6.66 -8.40
N LEU A 4 8.64 7.29 -8.05
CA LEU A 4 7.48 7.47 -8.91
C LEU A 4 7.45 8.91 -9.42
N GLY A 5 6.92 9.09 -10.63
CA GLY A 5 6.64 10.41 -11.17
C GLY A 5 5.42 11.06 -10.50
N ASP A 6 5.21 12.34 -10.79
CA ASP A 6 4.11 13.11 -10.23
C ASP A 6 2.80 12.91 -11.01
N GLU A 7 2.41 11.68 -11.34
CA GLU A 7 1.20 11.40 -12.14
C GLU A 7 0.07 10.78 -11.29
N ALA A 8 0.42 9.93 -10.34
CA ALA A 8 -0.54 9.20 -9.51
C ALA A 8 -0.79 9.89 -8.16
N SER A 9 -2.05 9.99 -7.76
CA SER A 9 -2.44 10.59 -6.47
C SER A 9 -3.64 9.87 -5.87
N ILE A 10 -3.77 9.98 -4.54
CA ILE A 10 -4.88 9.41 -3.77
C ILE A 10 -5.64 10.51 -3.02
N ALA A 11 -6.93 10.28 -2.79
CA ALA A 11 -7.80 11.14 -2.00
C ALA A 11 -9.02 10.34 -1.52
N GLY A 12 -9.72 10.84 -0.48
CA GLY A 12 -10.84 10.11 0.12
C GLY A 12 -10.35 9.08 1.14
N GLY A 13 -11.14 8.04 1.44
CA GLY A 13 -10.73 6.97 2.37
C GLY A 13 -10.36 7.44 3.78
N GLY A 14 -10.90 8.57 4.24
CA GLY A 14 -10.54 9.21 5.51
C GLY A 14 -9.41 10.25 5.43
N LEU A 15 -8.76 10.42 4.28
CA LEU A 15 -7.71 11.42 4.08
C LEU A 15 -8.29 12.85 4.03
N THR A 16 -7.56 13.77 4.66
CA THR A 16 -7.91 15.20 4.79
C THR A 16 -7.57 16.02 3.55
N ALA A 17 -6.78 15.46 2.62
CA ALA A 17 -6.24 16.13 1.45
C ALA A 17 -6.04 15.15 0.29
N ARG A 18 -5.51 15.66 -0.84
CA ARG A 18 -4.93 14.83 -1.89
C ARG A 18 -3.47 14.56 -1.56
N TYR A 19 -2.98 13.37 -1.89
CA TYR A 19 -1.59 12.95 -1.66
C TYR A 19 -1.00 12.43 -2.96
N ARG A 20 0.20 12.87 -3.32
CA ARG A 20 0.93 12.49 -4.54
C ARG A 20 1.86 11.32 -4.25
N ALA A 21 1.81 10.27 -5.07
CA ALA A 21 2.72 9.14 -4.93
C ALA A 21 4.15 9.57 -5.26
N LYS A 22 5.12 9.16 -4.43
CA LYS A 22 6.54 9.54 -4.57
C LYS A 22 7.46 8.33 -4.70
N GLN A 23 7.14 7.25 -4.01
CA GLN A 23 7.96 6.04 -4.07
C GLN A 23 7.14 4.78 -3.83
N LEU A 24 7.70 3.68 -4.31
CA LEU A 24 7.25 2.33 -4.04
C LEU A 24 8.43 1.50 -3.52
N HIS A 25 8.20 0.72 -2.48
CA HIS A 25 9.15 -0.30 -2.04
C HIS A 25 8.41 -1.53 -1.52
N LEU A 26 9.15 -2.61 -1.32
CA LEU A 26 8.62 -3.88 -0.87
C LEU A 26 9.44 -4.38 0.31
N HIS A 27 8.76 -5.02 1.24
CA HIS A 27 9.33 -5.83 2.30
C HIS A 27 8.99 -7.29 2.04
N TRP A 28 9.96 -8.17 2.25
CA TRP A 28 9.78 -9.61 2.09
C TRP A 28 10.77 -10.36 2.96
N SER A 29 10.52 -11.66 3.11
CA SER A 29 11.40 -12.57 3.86
C SER A 29 11.72 -13.81 3.04
N LYS A 30 12.73 -14.55 3.51
CA LYS A 30 13.01 -15.91 3.02
C LYS A 30 11.99 -16.94 3.53
N VAL A 31 11.24 -16.59 4.58
CA VAL A 31 10.19 -17.42 5.17
C VAL A 31 8.84 -16.84 4.76
N MET A 32 7.97 -17.68 4.21
CA MET A 32 6.74 -17.29 3.53
C MET A 32 5.75 -16.53 4.40
N ASP A 33 5.70 -16.78 5.71
CA ASP A 33 4.72 -16.15 6.59
C ASP A 33 5.37 -15.04 7.43
N TRP A 34 6.51 -14.50 7.00
CA TRP A 34 7.32 -13.55 7.79
C TRP A 34 7.79 -12.34 6.96
N GLY A 35 7.18 -12.11 5.80
CA GLY A 35 7.63 -11.08 4.86
C GLY A 35 6.95 -9.72 5.00
N SER A 36 5.68 -9.68 5.39
CA SER A 36 5.00 -8.41 5.70
C SER A 36 5.49 -7.81 7.00
N GLU A 37 5.46 -6.48 7.11
CA GLU A 37 5.76 -5.75 8.34
C GLU A 37 4.54 -5.70 9.26
N HIS A 38 3.35 -5.49 8.70
CA HIS A 38 2.08 -5.59 9.40
C HIS A 38 1.60 -7.05 9.50
N SER A 39 0.73 -7.31 10.48
CA SER A 39 0.09 -8.60 10.69
C SER A 39 -1.40 -8.42 10.98
N PHE A 40 -2.20 -9.41 10.60
CA PHE A 40 -3.64 -9.46 10.90
C PHE A 40 -3.89 -10.66 11.81
N ASP A 41 -4.42 -10.43 13.00
CA ASP A 41 -4.65 -11.46 14.03
C ASP A 41 -3.42 -12.32 14.38
N GLY A 42 -2.22 -11.78 14.14
CA GLY A 42 -0.93 -12.44 14.36
C GLY A 42 -0.34 -13.09 13.12
N ASP A 43 -1.13 -13.24 12.04
CA ASP A 43 -0.69 -13.80 10.77
C ASP A 43 0.02 -12.75 9.91
N ARG A 44 1.08 -13.18 9.23
CA ARG A 44 1.93 -12.37 8.36
C ARG A 44 1.97 -12.98 6.96
N PHE A 45 2.23 -12.12 5.99
CA PHE A 45 2.14 -12.42 4.57
C PHE A 45 3.53 -12.56 3.95
N ALA A 46 3.61 -13.07 2.72
CA ALA A 46 4.87 -13.32 2.02
C ALA A 46 5.62 -12.04 1.68
N MET A 47 4.90 -10.96 1.40
CA MET A 47 5.47 -9.64 1.18
C MET A 47 4.48 -8.55 1.58
N GLU A 48 5.00 -7.34 1.75
CA GLU A 48 4.21 -6.12 1.87
C GLU A 48 4.75 -5.06 0.92
N ILE A 49 3.85 -4.44 0.15
CA ILE A 49 4.19 -3.33 -0.74
C ILE A 49 3.78 -2.03 -0.07
N HIS A 50 4.72 -1.10 0.04
CA HIS A 50 4.47 0.27 0.44
C HIS A 50 4.50 1.20 -0.77
N ILE A 51 3.40 1.94 -0.98
CA ILE A 51 3.36 3.11 -1.86
C ILE A 51 3.25 4.34 -0.98
N VAL A 52 4.28 5.16 -0.96
CA VAL A 52 4.36 6.34 -0.09
C VAL A 52 3.97 7.58 -0.86
N HIS A 53 3.10 8.37 -0.24
CA HIS A 53 2.54 9.58 -0.79
C HIS A 53 2.81 10.77 0.13
N GLU A 54 3.04 11.92 -0.48
CA GLU A 54 3.18 13.21 0.21
C GLU A 54 1.95 14.07 -0.02
N LYS A 55 1.54 14.82 1.02
CA LYS A 55 0.38 15.70 0.95
C LYS A 55 0.57 16.80 -0.10
N GLU A 56 -0.45 17.03 -0.93
CA GLU A 56 -0.42 18.12 -1.91
C GLU A 56 -0.76 19.46 -1.24
N ASN A 57 0.15 20.42 -1.35
CA ASN A 57 -0.03 21.78 -0.84
C ASN A 57 -1.34 22.41 -1.37
N GLY A 58 -2.10 23.04 -0.47
CA GLY A 58 -3.33 23.75 -0.82
C GLY A 58 -4.56 22.86 -1.10
N THR A 59 -4.44 21.53 -0.98
CA THR A 59 -5.57 20.61 -1.15
C THR A 59 -6.23 20.18 0.16
N SER A 60 -5.76 20.72 1.29
CA SER A 60 -6.30 20.45 2.62
C SER A 60 -7.76 20.87 2.71
N ARG A 61 -8.63 19.96 3.14
CA ARG A 61 -10.03 20.27 3.48
C ARG A 61 -10.17 21.03 4.80
N ASN A 62 -9.13 21.03 5.63
CA ASN A 62 -9.15 21.72 6.91
C ASN A 62 -8.74 23.18 6.71
N THR A 63 -9.61 24.12 7.08
CA THR A 63 -9.39 25.57 6.94
C THR A 63 -8.43 26.12 7.99
N ASN A 64 -8.12 25.34 9.03
CA ASN A 64 -7.05 25.66 9.96
C ASN A 64 -5.71 25.49 9.24
N LYS A 65 -5.05 26.62 9.00
CA LYS A 65 -3.78 26.75 8.26
C LYS A 65 -2.60 26.04 8.92
N ASN A 66 -2.76 25.55 10.14
CA ASN A 66 -1.76 24.71 10.81
C ASN A 66 -1.86 23.31 10.23
N GLN A 67 -0.93 22.99 9.33
CA GLN A 67 -0.67 21.61 8.92
C GLN A 67 -0.32 20.81 10.18
N ASP A 68 -1.02 19.69 10.40
CA ASP A 68 -0.59 18.74 11.41
C ASP A 68 0.63 18.01 10.83
N PRO A 69 1.85 18.18 11.38
CA PRO A 69 3.03 17.53 10.84
C PRO A 69 2.90 16.00 10.81
N LYS A 70 1.93 15.42 11.52
CA LYS A 70 1.63 13.98 11.50
C LYS A 70 0.88 13.51 10.25
N ASP A 71 0.28 14.41 9.47
CA ASP A 71 -0.56 14.08 8.31
C ASP A 71 0.10 14.36 6.95
N GLU A 72 1.40 14.64 6.93
CA GLU A 72 2.14 14.99 5.70
C GLU A 72 2.41 13.77 4.80
N ILE A 73 2.44 12.56 5.37
CA ILE A 73 2.71 11.30 4.65
C ILE A 73 1.52 10.34 4.77
N ALA A 74 1.15 9.73 3.66
CA ALA A 74 0.21 8.63 3.60
C ALA A 74 0.85 7.42 2.91
N VAL A 75 0.83 6.25 3.56
CA VAL A 75 1.36 5.00 2.99
C VAL A 75 0.21 4.05 2.71
N LEU A 76 0.08 3.61 1.47
CA LEU A 76 -0.76 2.45 1.14
C LEU A 76 0.09 1.20 1.28
N ALA A 77 -0.35 0.30 2.17
CA ALA A 77 0.22 -1.01 2.39
C ALA A 77 -0.64 -2.07 1.69
N PHE A 78 -0.01 -2.91 0.85
CA PHE A 78 -0.66 -4.05 0.21
C PHE A 78 0.01 -5.35 0.65
N MET A 79 -0.78 -6.28 1.19
CA MET A 79 -0.30 -7.61 1.54
C MET A 79 -0.24 -8.51 0.30
N VAL A 80 0.81 -9.32 0.20
CA VAL A 80 1.00 -10.24 -0.92
C VAL A 80 1.05 -11.68 -0.41
N GLU A 81 0.14 -12.51 -0.91
CA GLU A 81 0.09 -13.95 -0.66
C GLU A 81 0.67 -14.74 -1.83
N VAL A 82 1.13 -15.95 -1.54
CA VAL A 82 1.57 -16.88 -2.58
C VAL A 82 0.35 -17.66 -3.09
N GLY A 83 0.01 -17.44 -4.35
CA GLY A 83 -1.03 -18.21 -5.02
C GLY A 83 -0.60 -19.63 -5.34
N LEU A 84 -1.51 -20.59 -5.20
CA LEU A 84 -1.32 -21.93 -5.77
C LEU A 84 -1.39 -21.83 -7.31
N PRO A 85 -0.53 -22.55 -8.06
CA PRO A 85 -0.75 -22.71 -9.49
C PRO A 85 -2.10 -23.39 -9.69
N SER A 86 -2.99 -22.76 -10.46
CA SER A 86 -4.33 -23.27 -10.73
C SER A 86 -4.26 -24.72 -11.18
N LEU A 87 -4.80 -25.66 -10.38
CA LEU A 87 -4.97 -27.04 -10.78
C LEU A 87 -5.99 -27.05 -11.93
N ARG A 88 -5.49 -27.12 -13.17
CA ARG A 88 -6.35 -27.24 -14.35
C ARG A 88 -6.89 -28.68 -14.40
N VAL A 89 -7.91 -28.98 -13.62
CA VAL A 89 -8.67 -30.22 -13.76
C VAL A 89 -9.42 -30.14 -15.09
N ARG A 90 -8.87 -30.80 -16.12
CA ARG A 90 -9.64 -31.11 -17.32
C ARG A 90 -10.69 -32.14 -16.91
N GLY A 91 -11.94 -31.71 -16.77
CA GLY A 91 -13.05 -32.64 -16.62
C GLY A 91 -13.10 -33.55 -17.86
N ALA A 92 -13.01 -34.86 -17.64
CA ALA A 92 -13.56 -35.83 -18.56
C ALA A 92 -15.01 -36.04 -18.11
N ALA A 93 -15.96 -35.53 -18.88
CA ALA A 93 -17.33 -36.00 -18.81
C ALA A 93 -17.37 -37.40 -19.45
N SER A 94 -17.93 -38.37 -18.74
CA SER A 94 -18.47 -39.61 -19.28
C SER A 94 -19.94 -39.68 -18.94
#